data_AF-A0A412DT67-F1
#
_entry.id   AF-A0A412DT67-F1
#
_cell.length_a   1.000
_cell.length_b   1.000
_cell.length_c   1.000
_cell.angle_alpha   90.00
_cell.angle_beta   90.00
_cell.angle_gamma   90.00
#
_symmetry.space_group_name_H-M   'P 1'
#
loop_
_entity.id
_entity.type
_entity.pdbx_description
1 polymer ?
#
loop_
_entity_poly.entity_id
_entity_poly.type
_entity_poly.pdbx_seq_one_letter_code
_entity_poly.pdbx_strand_id
1 'polypeptide(L)'
;MKKNLFYLFALICSMSLFTACSDDDEAPDYSKIIESEMAGNYKGTLTVTVEGTTMPSEPQKIKIEKAGPSAINLSLANFSFMGITIGDVELKNCVLSQNGNVYTFTGTQDLKVDALSCTINAKGTIANSAVKVDMDIDATVGGLKQSVKVVYEGTRLTGSESSEAKITAFSFDMSNEANAIVIEQPVINEDNTITFRVDEAKVEENADALKNLVPTFTISDKATSSVESGKAMNLSSDVTIAVTAEDGTVVEYVVKTPMKNSLIKYSFETWYATNEGETTEYWNPNPKEELSTSNEGAALMNNSGISDILIGFPVMFEENGFKGKAAKLTTLYSKNHPFGGIAPITSGSLFTGQFKTTFPALKSTKFGIPYTKNPILFKGVYKYKAGDNYVDGTKNPVEENLNIKDECAIQAVLYEAVDENGKEVILTGEDINSSQYRVALAQLEDGTEKAEWTTFNIPFKYLEGKTYEKGKEYKLAIVCSSSKDGDKFKGAVNSILTVDEFEVVGE
;
A
#
# COMPACT_ATOMS: atom_id res chain seq x y z
N MET A 1 -22.15 -85.44 84.66
CA MET A 1 -23.23 -84.50 85.02
C MET A 1 -22.64 -83.09 85.12
N LYS A 2 -23.29 -82.12 84.45
CA LYS A 2 -23.22 -80.63 84.55
C LYS A 2 -21.83 -80.00 84.80
N LYS A 3 -21.09 -79.59 83.77
CA LYS A 3 -21.17 -78.38 82.90
C LYS A 3 -20.60 -77.11 83.56
N ASN A 4 -19.57 -76.62 82.87
CA ASN A 4 -18.60 -75.60 83.22
C ASN A 4 -18.92 -74.24 82.56
N LEU A 5 -18.25 -73.23 83.14
CA LEU A 5 -17.58 -72.09 82.50
C LEU A 5 -18.35 -70.78 82.22
N PHE A 6 -18.07 -69.80 83.10
CA PHE A 6 -17.48 -68.46 82.86
C PHE A 6 -17.70 -67.71 81.54
N TYR A 7 -18.02 -66.41 81.68
CA TYR A 7 -17.74 -65.26 80.80
C TYR A 7 -18.20 -63.97 81.55
N LEU A 8 -17.77 -62.72 81.34
CA LEU A 8 -16.72 -62.01 80.59
C LEU A 8 -16.86 -60.52 80.99
N PHE A 9 -15.80 -59.71 80.91
CA PHE A 9 -15.90 -58.24 80.87
C PHE A 9 -15.16 -57.74 79.61
N ALA A 10 -15.71 -56.69 78.99
CA ALA A 10 -15.16 -55.81 77.95
C ALA A 10 -15.68 -55.94 76.48
N LEU A 11 -16.08 -54.75 75.98
CA LEU A 11 -15.85 -54.17 74.64
C LEU A 11 -16.75 -54.57 73.42
N ILE A 12 -17.06 -53.52 72.62
CA ILE A 12 -17.39 -53.47 71.16
C ILE A 12 -18.87 -53.55 70.72
N CYS A 13 -19.27 -52.51 69.96
CA CYS A 13 -20.26 -52.39 68.87
C CYS A 13 -21.65 -53.06 68.95
N SER A 14 -22.71 -52.30 68.65
CA SER A 14 -23.52 -52.50 67.42
C SER A 14 -24.72 -51.53 67.32
N MET A 15 -24.73 -50.85 66.17
CA MET A 15 -25.80 -50.22 65.40
C MET A 15 -27.26 -50.47 65.83
N SER A 16 -28.09 -49.40 65.78
CA SER A 16 -29.18 -49.22 64.78
C SER A 16 -30.33 -48.38 65.35
N LEU A 17 -30.42 -47.11 64.97
CA LEU A 17 -31.73 -46.50 64.68
C LEU A 17 -31.56 -45.69 63.41
N PHE A 18 -31.95 -46.32 62.30
CA PHE A 18 -32.27 -45.64 61.06
C PHE A 18 -33.37 -44.63 61.36
N THR A 19 -33.04 -43.34 61.27
CA THR A 19 -34.01 -42.30 60.93
C THR A 19 -33.81 -42.00 59.46
N ALA A 20 -34.75 -42.49 58.66
CA ALA A 20 -34.93 -42.06 57.30
C ALA A 20 -35.40 -40.60 57.34
N CYS A 21 -34.48 -39.67 57.07
CA CYS A 21 -34.84 -38.39 56.48
C CYS A 21 -34.65 -38.56 54.98
N SER A 22 -35.75 -38.42 54.24
CA SER A 22 -35.70 -38.12 52.82
C SER A 22 -35.06 -36.75 52.66
N ASP A 23 -33.75 -36.70 52.43
CA ASP A 23 -33.13 -35.51 51.84
C ASP A 23 -33.58 -35.45 50.38
N ASP A 24 -34.74 -34.83 50.17
CA ASP A 24 -34.97 -34.02 48.97
C ASP A 24 -33.96 -32.85 49.08
N ASP A 25 -32.69 -33.12 48.78
CA ASP A 25 -31.71 -32.07 48.53
C ASP A 25 -32.12 -31.39 47.22
N GLU A 26 -32.97 -30.37 47.33
CA GLU A 26 -33.23 -29.45 46.23
C GLU A 26 -31.86 -28.97 45.71
N ALA A 27 -31.58 -29.25 44.44
CA ALA A 27 -30.35 -28.82 43.81
C ALA A 27 -30.17 -27.30 44.02
N PRO A 28 -28.99 -26.84 44.43
CA PRO A 28 -28.78 -25.44 44.78
C PRO A 28 -29.15 -24.50 43.63
N ASP A 29 -29.96 -23.48 43.89
CA ASP A 29 -30.37 -22.50 42.88
C ASP A 29 -29.34 -21.37 42.73
N TYR A 30 -28.59 -21.42 41.64
CA TYR A 30 -27.59 -20.43 41.24
C TYR A 30 -28.14 -19.42 40.21
N SER A 31 -29.45 -19.41 39.93
CA SER A 31 -30.06 -18.62 38.85
C SER A 31 -29.59 -17.17 38.80
N LYS A 32 -29.61 -16.47 39.95
CA LYS A 32 -29.22 -15.05 40.02
C LYS A 32 -27.76 -14.84 39.64
N ILE A 33 -26.85 -15.66 40.19
CA ILE A 33 -25.41 -15.55 39.94
C ILE A 33 -25.10 -15.95 38.49
N ILE A 34 -25.76 -16.98 37.95
CA ILE A 34 -25.62 -17.34 36.54
C ILE A 34 -25.99 -16.13 35.68
N GLU A 35 -27.14 -15.51 35.90
CA GLU A 35 -27.61 -14.37 35.11
C GLU A 35 -26.74 -13.13 35.29
N SER A 36 -26.33 -12.80 36.52
CA SER A 36 -25.61 -11.55 36.80
C SER A 36 -24.10 -11.64 36.59
N GLU A 37 -23.48 -12.80 36.79
CA GLU A 37 -22.02 -12.94 36.86
C GLU A 37 -21.42 -13.91 35.82
N MET A 38 -22.18 -14.90 35.32
CA MET A 38 -21.63 -15.96 34.44
C MET A 38 -22.14 -15.91 33.00
N ALA A 39 -23.43 -15.65 32.78
CA ALA A 39 -24.02 -15.70 31.47
C ALA A 39 -23.54 -14.52 30.63
N GLY A 40 -23.03 -14.76 29.44
CA GLY A 40 -22.51 -13.72 28.56
C GLY A 40 -21.44 -14.22 27.61
N ASN A 41 -20.88 -13.27 26.86
CA ASN A 41 -19.77 -13.52 25.96
C ASN A 41 -18.46 -13.35 26.72
N TYR A 42 -17.50 -14.22 26.44
CA TYR A 42 -16.15 -14.16 26.97
C TYR A 42 -15.17 -14.02 25.82
N LYS A 43 -14.18 -13.16 26.00
CA LYS A 43 -13.02 -13.03 25.11
C LYS A 43 -11.82 -13.66 25.81
N GLY A 44 -11.08 -14.49 25.10
CA GLY A 44 -9.94 -15.20 25.65
C GLY A 44 -8.99 -15.72 24.59
N THR A 45 -8.12 -16.62 25.00
CA THR A 45 -7.23 -17.36 24.11
C THR A 45 -7.47 -18.85 24.23
N LEU A 46 -7.23 -19.56 23.13
CA LEU A 46 -7.33 -21.00 23.03
C LEU A 46 -5.95 -21.57 22.68
N THR A 47 -5.45 -22.48 23.51
CA THR A 47 -4.16 -23.13 23.34
C THR A 47 -4.39 -24.61 23.09
N VAL A 48 -3.81 -25.13 22.00
CA VAL A 48 -3.93 -26.55 21.62
C VAL A 48 -2.60 -27.25 21.81
N THR A 49 -2.63 -28.43 22.44
CA THR A 49 -1.48 -29.32 22.60
C THR A 49 -1.79 -30.68 21.98
N VAL A 50 -0.99 -31.09 21.01
CA VAL A 50 -1.10 -32.40 20.33
C VAL A 50 0.15 -33.21 20.61
N GLU A 51 0.00 -34.39 21.21
CA GLU A 51 1.11 -35.31 21.52
C GLU A 51 2.29 -34.65 22.27
N GLY A 52 1.99 -33.70 23.16
CA GLY A 52 2.97 -32.97 23.95
C GLY A 52 3.58 -31.74 23.28
N THR A 53 3.23 -31.46 22.01
CA THR A 53 3.63 -30.23 21.32
C THR A 53 2.53 -29.18 21.46
N THR A 54 2.85 -28.03 22.06
CA THR A 54 1.92 -26.91 22.26
C THR A 54 2.02 -25.90 21.13
N MET A 55 0.88 -25.56 20.55
CA MET A 55 0.74 -24.55 19.50
C MET A 55 0.66 -23.14 20.10
N PRO A 56 0.96 -22.08 19.32
CA PRO A 56 0.66 -20.71 19.72
C PRO A 56 -0.81 -20.55 20.13
N SER A 57 -1.04 -19.72 21.14
CA SER A 57 -2.40 -19.43 21.59
C SER A 57 -3.10 -18.49 20.62
N GLU A 58 -4.32 -18.81 20.22
CA GLU A 58 -5.11 -18.02 19.28
C GLU A 58 -6.26 -17.30 20.00
N PRO A 59 -6.59 -16.04 19.65
CA PRO A 59 -7.76 -15.36 20.17
C PRO A 59 -9.03 -16.14 19.88
N GLN A 60 -9.92 -16.27 20.87
CA GLN A 60 -11.20 -16.96 20.68
C GLN A 60 -12.29 -16.41 21.59
N LYS A 61 -13.55 -16.54 21.14
CA LYS A 61 -14.73 -16.22 21.96
C LYS A 61 -15.47 -17.49 22.37
N ILE A 62 -16.03 -17.47 23.57
CA ILE A 62 -17.06 -18.41 23.99
C ILE A 62 -18.29 -17.65 24.49
N LYS A 63 -19.42 -18.34 24.56
CA LYS A 63 -20.64 -17.84 25.17
C LYS A 63 -21.12 -18.81 26.22
N ILE A 64 -21.50 -18.28 27.37
CA ILE A 64 -22.12 -19.02 28.47
C ILE A 64 -23.57 -18.56 28.61
N GLU A 65 -24.50 -19.50 28.68
CA GLU A 65 -25.92 -19.23 28.84
C GLU A 65 -26.49 -20.03 30.01
N LYS A 66 -27.56 -19.52 30.62
CA LYS A 66 -28.30 -20.25 31.64
C LYS A 66 -29.02 -21.44 30.98
N ALA A 67 -28.79 -22.65 31.50
CA ALA A 67 -29.51 -23.86 31.08
C ALA A 67 -30.57 -24.28 32.10
N GLY A 68 -30.35 -23.96 33.38
CA GLY A 68 -31.28 -24.23 34.47
C GLY A 68 -30.87 -23.50 35.75
N PRO A 69 -31.52 -23.79 36.90
CA PRO A 69 -31.20 -23.17 38.19
C PRO A 69 -29.74 -23.40 38.62
N SER A 70 -29.18 -24.59 38.34
CA SER A 70 -27.84 -25.01 38.75
C SER A 70 -26.92 -25.38 37.58
N ALA A 71 -27.29 -25.03 36.34
CA ALA A 71 -26.62 -25.50 35.15
C ALA A 71 -26.48 -24.42 34.07
N ILE A 72 -25.39 -24.52 33.29
CA ILE A 72 -25.08 -23.62 32.17
C ILE A 72 -24.94 -24.40 30.85
N ASN A 73 -25.09 -23.69 29.74
CA ASN A 73 -24.60 -24.11 28.43
C ASN A 73 -23.33 -23.32 28.10
N LEU A 74 -22.38 -23.94 27.43
CA LEU A 74 -21.20 -23.28 26.89
C LEU A 74 -21.10 -23.58 25.40
N SER A 75 -20.96 -22.54 24.58
CA SER A 75 -20.73 -22.65 23.14
C SER A 75 -19.40 -22.03 22.73
N LEU A 76 -18.62 -22.76 21.95
CA LEU A 76 -17.39 -22.35 21.29
C LEU A 76 -17.58 -22.59 19.79
N ALA A 77 -17.67 -21.52 19.02
CA ALA A 77 -17.97 -21.61 17.59
C ALA A 77 -16.69 -21.82 16.76
N ASN A 78 -16.84 -22.48 15.61
CA ASN A 78 -15.81 -22.66 14.58
C ASN A 78 -14.47 -23.18 15.12
N PHE A 79 -14.50 -24.13 16.05
CA PHE A 79 -13.28 -24.71 16.59
C PHE A 79 -12.49 -25.40 15.48
N SER A 80 -11.22 -25.04 15.36
CA SER A 80 -10.28 -25.59 14.39
C SER A 80 -8.86 -25.58 14.95
N PHE A 81 -8.01 -26.47 14.46
CA PHE A 81 -6.59 -26.47 14.77
C PHE A 81 -5.81 -27.15 13.64
N MET A 82 -4.59 -26.67 13.34
CA MET A 82 -3.74 -27.20 12.26
C MET A 82 -4.44 -27.30 10.89
N GLY A 83 -5.33 -26.34 10.59
CA GLY A 83 -6.12 -26.34 9.34
C GLY A 83 -7.25 -27.38 9.28
N ILE A 84 -7.50 -28.10 10.38
CA ILE A 84 -8.59 -29.05 10.50
C ILE A 84 -9.77 -28.35 11.17
N THR A 85 -10.88 -28.20 10.43
CA THR A 85 -12.14 -27.70 10.96
C THR A 85 -12.84 -28.81 11.76
N ILE A 86 -13.07 -28.57 13.04
CA ILE A 86 -13.78 -29.49 13.94
C ILE A 86 -15.26 -29.10 14.04
N GLY A 87 -15.57 -27.80 13.95
CA GLY A 87 -16.93 -27.25 14.02
C GLY A 87 -17.26 -26.67 15.39
N ASP A 88 -18.54 -26.55 15.71
CA ASP A 88 -18.99 -25.93 16.95
C ASP A 88 -18.98 -26.91 18.13
N VAL A 89 -18.43 -26.46 19.25
CA VAL A 89 -18.48 -27.17 20.53
C VAL A 89 -19.61 -26.59 21.38
N GLU A 90 -20.61 -27.41 21.69
CA GLU A 90 -21.78 -27.07 22.50
C GLU A 90 -21.87 -28.02 23.71
N LEU A 91 -21.38 -27.57 24.87
CA LEU A 91 -21.53 -28.30 26.12
C LEU A 91 -22.86 -27.90 26.76
N LYS A 92 -23.81 -28.83 26.78
CA LYS A 92 -25.19 -28.57 27.26
C LYS A 92 -25.42 -29.08 28.67
N ASN A 93 -26.20 -28.36 29.44
CA ASN A 93 -26.62 -28.72 30.80
C ASN A 93 -25.44 -29.06 31.74
N CYS A 94 -24.35 -28.30 31.67
CA CYS A 94 -23.20 -28.45 32.53
C CYS A 94 -23.58 -28.04 33.96
N VAL A 95 -23.72 -29.02 34.86
CA VAL A 95 -24.08 -28.79 36.27
C VAL A 95 -22.92 -28.12 36.99
N LEU A 96 -23.23 -27.09 37.77
CA LEU A 96 -22.26 -26.32 38.55
C LEU A 96 -22.05 -26.95 39.93
N SER A 97 -20.79 -26.93 40.38
CA SER A 97 -20.38 -27.20 41.76
C SER A 97 -19.60 -26.01 42.31
N GLN A 98 -20.00 -25.48 43.46
CA GLN A 98 -19.42 -24.29 44.07
C GLN A 98 -18.41 -24.65 45.18
N ASN A 99 -17.28 -23.95 45.20
CA ASN A 99 -16.34 -23.94 46.32
C ASN A 99 -15.88 -22.50 46.60
N GLY A 100 -16.45 -21.87 47.63
CA GLY A 100 -16.28 -20.44 47.88
C GLY A 100 -16.86 -19.60 46.73
N ASN A 101 -16.04 -18.74 46.12
CA ASN A 101 -16.44 -17.90 44.97
C ASN A 101 -16.13 -18.55 43.61
N VAL A 102 -15.67 -19.80 43.62
CA VAL A 102 -15.27 -20.52 42.42
C VAL A 102 -16.35 -21.53 42.06
N TYR A 103 -16.80 -21.50 40.82
CA TYR A 103 -17.75 -22.47 40.27
C TYR A 103 -17.03 -23.37 39.28
N THR A 104 -17.27 -24.66 39.39
CA THR A 104 -16.70 -25.67 38.51
C THR A 104 -17.81 -26.38 37.76
N PHE A 105 -17.51 -26.82 36.55
CA PHE A 105 -18.44 -27.62 35.76
C PHE A 105 -17.70 -28.67 34.95
N THR A 106 -18.42 -29.71 34.56
CA THR A 106 -17.97 -30.70 33.58
C THR A 106 -18.99 -30.80 32.46
N GLY A 107 -18.53 -31.02 31.24
CA GLY A 107 -19.38 -31.24 30.09
C GLY A 107 -18.75 -32.25 29.14
N THR A 108 -19.60 -32.96 28.41
CA THR A 108 -19.16 -33.90 27.38
C THR A 108 -19.93 -33.63 26.10
N GLN A 109 -19.25 -33.70 24.96
CA GLN A 109 -19.86 -33.67 23.65
C GLN A 109 -19.18 -34.67 22.72
N ASP A 110 -19.98 -35.42 21.98
CA ASP A 110 -19.50 -36.20 20.84
C ASP A 110 -19.71 -35.39 19.55
N LEU A 111 -18.66 -35.27 18.75
CA LEU A 111 -18.68 -34.66 17.44
C LEU A 111 -18.31 -35.70 16.37
N LYS A 112 -19.07 -35.69 15.27
CA LYS A 112 -18.78 -36.46 14.07
C LYS A 112 -18.85 -35.52 12.88
N VAL A 113 -17.72 -35.27 12.25
CA VAL A 113 -17.58 -34.41 11.07
C VAL A 113 -16.76 -35.17 10.04
N ASP A 114 -17.39 -35.50 8.92
CA ASP A 114 -16.79 -36.30 7.85
C ASP A 114 -16.09 -37.59 8.34
N ALA A 115 -14.78 -37.71 8.14
CA ALA A 115 -13.94 -38.84 8.55
C ALA A 115 -13.34 -38.71 9.97
N LEU A 116 -13.71 -37.66 10.69
CA LEU A 116 -13.30 -37.37 12.06
C LEU A 116 -14.47 -37.66 13.02
N SER A 117 -14.17 -38.41 14.08
CA SER A 117 -15.03 -38.47 15.27
C SER A 117 -14.22 -38.11 16.49
N CYS A 118 -14.72 -37.23 17.35
CA CYS A 118 -14.08 -36.95 18.63
C CYS A 118 -15.09 -36.89 19.78
N THR A 119 -14.62 -37.30 20.95
CA THR A 119 -15.31 -37.07 22.23
C THR A 119 -14.55 -35.98 22.96
N ILE A 120 -15.23 -34.90 23.30
CA ILE A 120 -14.69 -33.77 24.05
C ILE A 120 -15.15 -33.91 25.49
N ASN A 121 -14.19 -34.04 26.41
CA ASN A 121 -14.43 -34.01 27.85
C ASN A 121 -13.89 -32.71 28.42
N ALA A 122 -14.77 -31.82 28.86
CA ALA A 122 -14.43 -30.50 29.34
C ALA A 122 -14.55 -30.40 30.86
N LYS A 123 -13.60 -29.72 31.48
CA LYS A 123 -13.62 -29.29 32.88
C LYS A 123 -13.43 -27.79 32.91
N GLY A 124 -14.42 -27.07 33.42
CA GLY A 124 -14.40 -25.63 33.46
C GLY A 124 -14.41 -25.06 34.86
N THR A 125 -13.86 -23.87 35.01
CA THR A 125 -13.85 -23.07 36.23
C THR A 125 -14.25 -21.64 35.90
N ILE A 126 -15.16 -21.06 36.68
CA ILE A 126 -15.62 -19.67 36.57
C ILE A 126 -15.42 -18.98 37.92
N ALA A 127 -14.70 -17.85 37.90
CA ALA A 127 -14.50 -17.02 39.09
C ALA A 127 -14.19 -15.58 38.68
N ASN A 128 -14.81 -14.59 39.34
CA ASN A 128 -14.50 -13.16 39.15
C ASN A 128 -14.49 -12.71 37.68
N SER A 129 -15.50 -13.09 36.90
CA SER A 129 -15.59 -12.85 35.44
C SER A 129 -14.55 -13.57 34.58
N ALA A 130 -13.60 -14.29 35.16
CA ALA A 130 -12.69 -15.16 34.41
C ALA A 130 -13.30 -16.56 34.25
N VAL A 131 -12.99 -17.19 33.12
CA VAL A 131 -13.32 -18.58 32.84
C VAL A 131 -12.08 -19.30 32.31
N LYS A 132 -11.89 -20.52 32.79
CA LYS A 132 -10.93 -21.47 32.25
C LYS A 132 -11.66 -22.75 31.87
N VAL A 133 -11.35 -23.32 30.70
CA VAL A 133 -11.91 -24.60 30.25
C VAL A 133 -10.78 -25.48 29.75
N ASP A 134 -10.53 -26.58 30.46
CA ASP A 134 -9.62 -27.64 30.04
C ASP A 134 -10.44 -28.72 29.31
N MET A 135 -10.13 -28.96 28.04
CA MET A 135 -10.80 -29.95 27.20
C MET A 135 -9.82 -31.06 26.82
N ASP A 136 -10.13 -32.29 27.25
CA ASP A 136 -9.48 -33.51 26.80
C ASP A 136 -10.27 -34.09 25.62
N ILE A 137 -9.68 -34.09 24.43
CA ILE A 137 -10.32 -34.50 23.18
C ILE A 137 -9.71 -35.83 22.73
N ASP A 138 -10.54 -36.87 22.69
CA ASP A 138 -10.19 -38.16 22.10
C ASP A 138 -10.66 -38.19 20.65
N ALA A 139 -9.76 -37.90 19.71
CA ALA A 139 -10.05 -37.84 18.29
C ALA A 139 -9.71 -39.15 17.57
N THR A 140 -10.53 -39.53 16.59
CA THR A 140 -10.26 -40.63 15.65
C THR A 140 -10.38 -40.10 14.23
N VAL A 141 -9.29 -40.17 13.46
CA VAL A 141 -9.23 -39.76 12.05
C VAL A 141 -8.80 -40.96 11.22
N GLY A 142 -9.65 -41.41 10.29
CA GLY A 142 -9.31 -42.56 9.42
C GLY A 142 -8.97 -43.84 10.17
N GLY A 143 -9.45 -44.01 11.41
CA GLY A 143 -9.18 -45.16 12.28
C GLY A 143 -7.97 -45.01 13.22
N LEU A 144 -7.20 -43.93 13.12
CA LEU A 144 -6.10 -43.62 14.04
C LEU A 144 -6.60 -42.78 15.20
N LYS A 145 -6.24 -43.16 16.44
CA LYS A 145 -6.59 -42.43 17.65
C LYS A 145 -5.52 -41.39 18.00
N GLN A 146 -5.95 -40.20 18.37
CA GLN A 146 -5.07 -39.13 18.82
C GLN A 146 -5.69 -38.42 20.02
N SER A 147 -4.85 -38.10 21.02
CA SER A 147 -5.25 -37.31 22.19
C SER A 147 -4.82 -35.88 22.00
N VAL A 148 -5.78 -34.96 22.12
CA VAL A 148 -5.58 -33.52 21.97
C VAL A 148 -6.04 -32.85 23.25
N LYS A 149 -5.21 -31.95 23.80
CA LYS A 149 -5.58 -31.11 24.94
C LYS A 149 -5.81 -29.69 24.46
N VAL A 150 -6.90 -29.09 24.90
CA VAL A 150 -7.23 -27.71 24.59
C VAL A 150 -7.49 -26.97 25.89
N VAL A 151 -6.88 -25.80 26.04
CA VAL A 151 -7.13 -24.92 27.18
C VAL A 151 -7.67 -23.61 26.64
N TYR A 152 -8.84 -23.21 27.11
CA TYR A 152 -9.38 -21.87 26.91
C TYR A 152 -9.26 -21.07 28.20
N GLU A 153 -8.73 -19.86 28.14
CA GLU A 153 -8.70 -18.90 29.24
C GLU A 153 -9.23 -17.55 28.76
N GLY A 154 -10.26 -17.02 29.43
CA GLY A 154 -10.90 -15.78 28.99
C GLY A 154 -11.63 -15.02 30.09
N THR A 155 -12.09 -13.83 29.75
CA THR A 155 -12.80 -12.91 30.65
C THR A 155 -14.13 -12.48 30.03
N ARG A 156 -15.15 -12.35 30.87
CA ARG A 156 -16.50 -11.92 30.46
C ARG A 156 -16.46 -10.48 29.96
N LEU A 157 -17.10 -10.25 28.82
CA LEU A 157 -17.32 -8.93 28.25
C LEU A 157 -18.45 -8.21 28.99
N THR A 158 -18.32 -6.90 29.14
CA THR A 158 -19.33 -6.04 29.77
C THR A 158 -20.47 -5.66 28.81
N GLY A 159 -20.25 -5.79 27.51
CA GLY A 159 -21.17 -5.40 26.44
C GLY A 159 -20.98 -3.96 25.97
N SER A 160 -19.99 -3.24 26.51
CA SER A 160 -19.64 -1.88 26.08
C SER A 160 -18.40 -1.82 25.20
N GLU A 161 -17.72 -2.95 25.02
CA GLU A 161 -16.50 -3.08 24.24
C GLU A 161 -16.77 -2.83 22.76
N SER A 162 -15.86 -2.10 22.12
CA SER A 162 -15.94 -1.88 20.68
C SER A 162 -15.76 -3.18 19.90
N SER A 163 -16.57 -3.35 18.86
CA SER A 163 -16.42 -4.40 17.85
C SER A 163 -15.65 -3.94 16.62
N GLU A 164 -15.15 -2.70 16.63
CA GLU A 164 -14.44 -2.14 15.48
C GLU A 164 -13.01 -2.70 15.36
N ALA A 165 -12.76 -3.45 14.29
CA ALA A 165 -11.47 -4.00 13.92
C ALA A 165 -11.10 -3.55 12.51
N LYS A 166 -10.46 -2.39 12.38
CA LYS A 166 -10.03 -1.86 11.08
C LYS A 166 -8.57 -1.42 11.07
N ILE A 167 -7.96 -1.49 9.89
CA ILE A 167 -6.78 -0.69 9.55
C ILE A 167 -7.31 0.59 8.89
N THR A 168 -7.06 1.74 9.51
CA THR A 168 -7.57 3.05 9.06
C THR A 168 -6.57 3.84 8.23
N ALA A 169 -5.28 3.50 8.32
CA ALA A 169 -4.21 4.08 7.52
C ALA A 169 -3.09 3.05 7.36
N PHE A 170 -2.42 3.06 6.21
CA PHE A 170 -1.27 2.21 5.93
C PHE A 170 -0.33 2.99 5.00
N SER A 171 0.96 3.06 5.32
CA SER A 171 1.93 3.88 4.58
C SER A 171 3.37 3.40 4.75
N PHE A 172 4.23 3.79 3.82
CA PHE A 172 5.68 3.68 3.93
C PHE A 172 6.30 5.06 4.09
N ASP A 173 7.18 5.24 5.08
CA ASP A 173 8.04 6.42 5.12
C ASP A 173 9.15 6.27 4.08
N MET A 174 9.11 7.12 3.05
CA MET A 174 10.05 7.09 1.92
C MET A 174 11.45 7.61 2.27
N SER A 175 11.62 8.24 3.44
CA SER A 175 12.94 8.63 3.95
C SER A 175 13.68 7.47 4.62
N ASN A 176 12.97 6.39 4.96
CA ASN A 176 13.58 5.17 5.48
C ASN A 176 14.21 4.38 4.33
N GLU A 177 15.50 4.09 4.42
CA GLU A 177 16.26 3.33 3.40
C GLU A 177 15.63 1.97 3.09
N ALA A 178 15.03 1.30 4.09
CA ALA A 178 14.36 0.02 3.90
C ALA A 178 13.15 0.13 2.96
N ASN A 179 12.54 1.31 2.85
CA ASN A 179 11.37 1.59 2.03
C ASN A 179 11.73 2.26 0.69
N ALA A 180 13.01 2.48 0.40
CA ALA A 180 13.47 3.25 -0.77
C ALA A 180 13.12 2.62 -2.13
N ILE A 181 12.63 1.37 -2.14
CA ILE A 181 12.13 0.67 -3.33
C ILE A 181 10.65 0.93 -3.60
N VAL A 182 9.89 1.50 -2.66
CA VAL A 182 8.46 1.78 -2.83
C VAL A 182 8.30 2.95 -3.79
N ILE A 183 7.44 2.82 -4.80
CA ILE A 183 7.21 3.87 -5.82
C ILE A 183 5.75 4.34 -5.87
N GLU A 184 4.89 3.68 -5.09
CA GLU A 184 3.50 4.07 -4.88
C GLU A 184 3.06 3.67 -3.49
N GLN A 185 2.44 4.61 -2.78
CA GLN A 185 1.95 4.35 -1.43
C GLN A 185 0.82 3.31 -1.44
N PRO A 186 0.65 2.55 -0.35
CA PRO A 186 -0.34 1.50 -0.28
C PRO A 186 -1.77 2.04 -0.31
N VAL A 187 -2.65 1.30 -0.98
CA VAL A 187 -4.10 1.52 -1.00
C VAL A 187 -4.75 0.38 -0.24
N ILE A 188 -5.63 0.72 0.71
CA ILE A 188 -6.50 -0.24 1.41
C ILE A 188 -7.78 -0.39 0.57
N ASN A 189 -8.00 -1.58 0.02
CA ASN A 189 -9.13 -1.89 -0.85
C ASN A 189 -10.36 -2.33 -0.03
N GLU A 190 -11.54 -2.30 -0.65
CA GLU A 190 -12.81 -2.67 -0.01
C GLU A 190 -12.87 -4.14 0.43
N ASP A 191 -12.05 -5.01 -0.19
CA ASP A 191 -11.92 -6.43 0.15
C ASP A 191 -10.86 -6.71 1.24
N ASN A 192 -10.43 -5.67 1.96
CA ASN A 192 -9.37 -5.70 2.97
C ASN A 192 -7.99 -6.12 2.44
N THR A 193 -7.77 -6.10 1.12
CA THR A 193 -6.42 -6.22 0.56
C THR A 193 -5.69 -4.88 0.60
N ILE A 194 -4.37 -4.93 0.77
CA ILE A 194 -3.50 -3.75 0.74
C ILE A 194 -2.49 -3.92 -0.38
N THR A 195 -2.52 -3.02 -1.36
CA THR A 195 -1.71 -3.12 -2.58
C THR A 195 -0.83 -1.89 -2.76
N PHE A 196 0.38 -2.09 -3.26
CA PHE A 196 1.36 -1.04 -3.53
C PHE A 196 2.32 -1.45 -4.66
N ARG A 197 3.17 -0.53 -5.10
CA ARG A 197 4.16 -0.76 -6.17
C ARG A 197 5.58 -0.55 -5.67
N VAL A 198 6.50 -1.35 -6.20
CA VAL A 198 7.95 -1.22 -5.99
C VAL A 198 8.70 -1.12 -7.32
N ASP A 199 9.88 -0.52 -7.26
CA ASP A 199 10.83 -0.44 -8.36
C ASP A 199 11.38 -1.83 -8.69
N GLU A 200 11.04 -2.34 -9.88
CA GLU A 200 11.47 -3.64 -10.37
C GLU A 200 12.99 -3.78 -10.40
N ALA A 201 13.70 -2.76 -10.89
CA ALA A 201 15.16 -2.81 -11.05
C ALA A 201 15.86 -2.97 -9.70
N LYS A 202 15.41 -2.22 -8.67
CA LYS A 202 15.97 -2.34 -7.32
C LYS A 202 15.69 -3.69 -6.66
N VAL A 203 14.55 -4.31 -6.96
CA VAL A 203 14.23 -5.66 -6.49
C VAL A 203 15.11 -6.71 -7.19
N GLU A 204 15.42 -6.51 -8.47
CA GLU A 204 16.34 -7.39 -9.21
C GLU A 204 17.79 -7.27 -8.72
N GLU A 205 18.24 -6.06 -8.38
CA GLU A 205 19.57 -5.80 -7.82
C GLU A 205 19.77 -6.42 -6.42
N ASN A 206 18.69 -6.57 -5.65
CA ASN A 206 18.73 -7.12 -4.30
C ASN A 206 17.58 -8.10 -4.03
N ALA A 207 17.90 -9.39 -4.03
CA ALA A 207 16.94 -10.46 -3.76
C ALA A 207 16.25 -10.40 -2.38
N ASP A 208 16.83 -9.66 -1.42
CA ASP A 208 16.27 -9.48 -0.07
C ASP A 208 15.49 -8.16 0.07
N ALA A 209 15.36 -7.36 -0.98
CA ALA A 209 14.74 -6.03 -0.93
C ALA A 209 13.32 -6.04 -0.34
N LEU A 210 12.54 -7.12 -0.59
CA LEU A 210 11.18 -7.26 -0.08
C LEU A 210 11.09 -7.82 1.35
N LYS A 211 12.19 -8.34 1.91
CA LYS A 211 12.16 -9.03 3.22
C LYS A 211 12.10 -8.08 4.40
N ASN A 212 12.50 -6.82 4.22
CA ASN A 212 12.80 -5.90 5.31
C ASN A 212 12.01 -4.58 5.21
N LEU A 213 10.95 -4.51 4.39
CA LEU A 213 10.14 -3.30 4.27
C LEU A 213 9.50 -2.95 5.62
N VAL A 214 9.39 -1.66 5.94
CA VAL A 214 8.91 -1.17 7.24
C VAL A 214 7.64 -0.33 7.04
N PRO A 215 6.46 -0.96 6.91
CA PRO A 215 5.20 -0.25 6.83
C PRO A 215 4.73 0.25 8.20
N THR A 216 4.09 1.41 8.21
CA THR A 216 3.37 1.94 9.36
C THR A 216 1.89 1.95 9.06
N PHE A 217 1.10 1.40 9.98
CA PHE A 217 -0.35 1.41 9.92
C PHE A 217 -1.00 1.80 11.25
N THR A 218 -2.22 2.30 11.16
CA THR A 218 -3.05 2.68 12.31
C THR A 218 -4.27 1.78 12.33
N ILE A 219 -4.65 1.33 13.52
CA ILE A 219 -5.82 0.48 13.76
C ILE A 219 -6.88 1.19 14.60
N SER A 220 -8.09 0.66 14.61
CA SER A 220 -9.19 1.13 15.47
C SER A 220 -8.79 1.23 16.94
N ASP A 221 -9.40 2.19 17.66
CA ASP A 221 -9.09 2.42 19.08
C ASP A 221 -9.29 1.16 19.91
N LYS A 222 -8.35 0.90 20.83
CA LYS A 222 -8.27 -0.30 21.68
C LYS A 222 -8.18 -1.65 20.95
N ALA A 223 -8.13 -1.68 19.63
CA ALA A 223 -7.84 -2.91 18.90
C ALA A 223 -6.36 -3.30 19.05
N THR A 224 -6.06 -4.55 18.75
CA THR A 224 -4.69 -5.08 18.66
C THR A 224 -4.45 -5.70 17.29
N SER A 225 -3.20 -5.79 16.84
CA SER A 225 -2.83 -6.42 15.57
C SER A 225 -1.89 -7.61 15.77
N SER A 226 -2.00 -8.63 14.92
CA SER A 226 -1.09 -9.79 14.93
C SER A 226 0.35 -9.46 14.51
N VAL A 227 0.52 -8.35 13.79
CA VAL A 227 1.83 -7.80 13.40
C VAL A 227 2.01 -6.43 14.04
N GLU A 228 3.24 -6.10 14.46
CA GLU A 228 3.57 -4.79 15.03
C GLU A 228 3.79 -3.75 13.92
N SER A 229 3.09 -2.62 14.01
CA SER A 229 3.23 -1.48 13.09
C SER A 229 4.61 -0.82 13.22
N GLY A 230 5.21 -0.43 12.09
CA GLY A 230 6.53 0.22 12.06
C GLY A 230 7.70 -0.75 12.28
N LYS A 231 7.48 -2.06 12.13
CA LYS A 231 8.54 -3.09 12.14
C LYS A 231 8.75 -3.68 10.75
N ALA A 232 9.91 -4.31 10.57
CA ALA A 232 10.24 -5.02 9.34
C ALA A 232 9.20 -6.13 9.06
N MET A 233 8.71 -6.15 7.83
CA MET A 233 7.71 -7.07 7.32
C MET A 233 8.24 -7.71 6.03
N ASN A 234 8.25 -9.04 5.99
CA ASN A 234 8.67 -9.77 4.80
C ASN A 234 7.51 -9.85 3.80
N LEU A 235 7.56 -9.01 2.77
CA LEU A 235 6.56 -8.90 1.71
C LEU A 235 7.01 -9.59 0.41
N SER A 236 7.86 -10.61 0.53
CA SER A 236 8.18 -11.52 -0.59
C SER A 236 7.02 -12.46 -0.93
N SER A 237 6.04 -12.55 -0.03
CA SER A 237 4.75 -13.23 -0.18
C SER A 237 3.67 -12.41 0.52
N ASP A 238 2.41 -12.75 0.31
CA ASP A 238 1.29 -12.10 1.00
C ASP A 238 1.42 -12.27 2.53
N VAL A 239 1.10 -11.22 3.27
CA VAL A 239 1.13 -11.21 4.74
C VAL A 239 -0.25 -10.85 5.26
N THR A 240 -0.78 -11.66 6.17
CA THR A 240 -2.08 -11.41 6.82
C THR A 240 -1.88 -10.69 8.14
N ILE A 241 -2.58 -9.56 8.32
CA ILE A 241 -2.67 -8.80 9.56
C ILE A 241 -4.08 -9.02 10.11
N ALA A 242 -4.17 -9.74 11.23
CA ALA A 242 -5.42 -9.89 11.96
C ALA A 242 -5.57 -8.72 12.94
N VAL A 243 -6.59 -7.89 12.75
CA VAL A 243 -6.97 -6.83 13.69
C VAL A 243 -8.06 -7.40 14.61
N THR A 244 -7.79 -7.39 15.91
CA THR A 244 -8.71 -7.87 16.95
C THR A 244 -9.27 -6.69 17.73
N ALA A 245 -10.58 -6.47 17.65
CA ALA A 245 -11.28 -5.40 18.38
C ALA A 245 -11.25 -5.64 19.91
N GLU A 246 -11.70 -4.63 20.67
CA GLU A 246 -11.81 -4.70 22.13
C GLU A 246 -12.67 -5.89 22.57
N ASP A 247 -13.81 -6.12 21.89
CA ASP A 247 -14.72 -7.23 22.16
C ASP A 247 -14.22 -8.59 21.65
N GLY A 248 -13.09 -8.61 20.94
CA GLY A 248 -12.46 -9.81 20.37
C GLY A 248 -12.91 -10.17 18.95
N THR A 249 -13.71 -9.33 18.28
CA THR A 249 -14.04 -9.49 16.86
C THR A 249 -12.77 -9.36 16.04
N VAL A 250 -12.55 -10.29 15.10
CA VAL A 250 -11.33 -10.32 14.28
C VAL A 250 -11.69 -10.00 12.83
N VAL A 251 -10.93 -9.10 12.22
CA VAL A 251 -10.96 -8.81 10.78
C VAL A 251 -9.56 -8.96 10.23
N GLU A 252 -9.42 -9.72 9.15
CA GLU A 252 -8.14 -9.95 8.48
C GLU A 252 -7.95 -8.96 7.32
N TYR A 253 -6.75 -8.42 7.23
CA TYR A 253 -6.26 -7.64 6.11
C TYR A 253 -5.10 -8.37 5.46
N VAL A 254 -5.05 -8.41 4.13
CA VAL A 254 -3.98 -9.09 3.40
C VAL A 254 -3.12 -8.06 2.69
N VAL A 255 -1.91 -7.85 3.19
CA VAL A 255 -0.88 -7.09 2.47
C VAL A 255 -0.39 -7.96 1.32
N LYS A 256 -0.74 -7.56 0.10
CA LYS A 256 -0.39 -8.29 -1.11
C LYS A 256 1.10 -8.12 -1.40
N THR A 257 1.72 -9.18 -1.93
CA THR A 257 3.03 -9.10 -2.58
C THR A 257 3.02 -7.93 -3.57
N PRO A 258 3.99 -6.99 -3.52
CA PRO A 258 3.90 -5.78 -4.33
C PRO A 258 4.01 -6.06 -5.82
N MET A 259 3.32 -5.23 -6.59
CA MET A 259 3.54 -5.16 -8.03
C MET A 259 4.93 -4.58 -8.28
N LYS A 260 5.71 -5.26 -9.12
CA LYS A 260 7.02 -4.80 -9.56
C LYS A 260 6.82 -4.04 -10.86
N ASN A 261 7.26 -2.79 -10.89
CA ASN A 261 7.07 -1.92 -12.03
C ASN A 261 8.38 -1.22 -12.38
N SER A 262 8.60 -1.03 -13.67
CA SER A 262 9.70 -0.23 -14.16
C SER A 262 9.52 1.24 -13.75
N LEU A 263 10.63 1.91 -13.46
CA LEU A 263 10.65 3.31 -13.09
C LEU A 263 11.73 4.04 -13.90
N ILE A 264 11.35 5.11 -14.58
CA ILE A 264 12.29 6.12 -15.08
C ILE A 264 12.15 7.34 -14.17
N LYS A 265 13.27 7.87 -13.67
CA LYS A 265 13.28 9.02 -12.77
C LYS A 265 14.25 10.11 -13.26
N TYR A 266 13.79 11.35 -13.22
CA TYR A 266 14.62 12.54 -13.42
C TYR A 266 14.42 13.52 -12.26
N SER A 267 15.41 13.61 -11.36
CA SER A 267 15.40 14.52 -10.20
C SER A 267 15.99 15.90 -10.50
N PHE A 268 16.67 16.07 -11.64
CA PHE A 268 17.34 17.33 -12.04
C PHE A 268 18.39 17.86 -11.05
N GLU A 269 18.93 17.00 -10.19
CA GLU A 269 19.96 17.37 -9.20
C GLU A 269 21.34 17.61 -9.81
N THR A 270 21.65 16.92 -10.91
CA THR A 270 22.97 16.96 -11.54
C THR A 270 22.88 17.52 -12.95
N TRP A 271 23.86 18.35 -13.30
CA TRP A 271 23.92 19.09 -14.56
C TRP A 271 25.32 18.97 -15.14
N TYR A 272 25.43 19.10 -16.46
CA TYR A 272 26.71 19.14 -17.17
C TYR A 272 26.82 20.43 -17.98
N ALA A 273 28.04 20.98 -18.03
CA ALA A 273 28.34 22.12 -18.88
C ALA A 273 28.65 21.66 -20.31
N THR A 274 28.29 22.49 -21.28
CA THR A 274 28.72 22.41 -22.68
C THR A 274 29.45 23.69 -23.04
N ASN A 275 30.51 23.59 -23.84
CA ASN A 275 31.41 24.72 -24.19
C ASN A 275 32.02 25.39 -22.94
N GLU A 276 32.45 24.58 -21.97
CA GLU A 276 33.02 25.05 -20.70
C GLU A 276 34.19 26.01 -20.92
N GLY A 277 34.12 27.19 -20.29
CA GLY A 277 35.13 28.24 -20.41
C GLY A 277 34.99 29.15 -21.64
N GLU A 278 33.98 28.93 -22.49
CA GLU A 278 33.66 29.80 -23.63
C GLU A 278 32.49 30.74 -23.33
N THR A 279 32.34 31.80 -24.13
CA THR A 279 31.20 32.74 -24.04
C THR A 279 29.85 32.10 -24.33
N THR A 280 29.84 30.89 -24.90
CA THR A 280 28.64 30.12 -25.20
C THR A 280 28.43 28.97 -24.22
N GLU A 281 29.06 29.01 -23.04
CA GLU A 281 28.86 27.98 -22.02
C GLU A 281 27.40 27.94 -21.56
N TYR A 282 26.81 26.73 -21.53
CA TYR A 282 25.49 26.49 -20.98
C TYR A 282 25.40 25.14 -20.28
N TRP A 283 24.35 24.99 -19.49
CA TRP A 283 24.13 23.82 -18.66
C TRP A 283 22.89 23.06 -19.11
N ASN A 284 22.97 21.74 -19.10
CA ASN A 284 21.85 20.83 -19.33
C ASN A 284 21.74 19.83 -18.18
N PRO A 285 20.52 19.35 -17.86
CA PRO A 285 20.35 18.34 -16.83
C PRO A 285 20.87 16.98 -17.30
N ASN A 286 21.42 16.20 -16.36
CA ASN A 286 21.77 14.80 -16.58
C ASN A 286 20.54 13.88 -16.49
N PRO A 287 20.57 12.71 -17.16
CA PRO A 287 21.70 12.17 -17.91
C PRO A 287 21.79 12.73 -19.34
N LYS A 288 23.01 13.08 -19.77
CA LYS A 288 23.30 13.66 -21.09
C LYS A 288 22.77 12.86 -22.28
N GLU A 289 22.76 11.54 -22.17
CA GLU A 289 22.32 10.65 -23.27
C GLU A 289 20.79 10.60 -23.43
N GLU A 290 20.03 11.08 -22.45
CA GLU A 290 18.58 11.02 -22.46
C GLU A 290 17.91 12.39 -22.47
N LEU A 291 18.49 13.40 -21.81
CA LEU A 291 17.89 14.73 -21.69
C LEU A 291 18.57 15.75 -22.60
N SER A 292 17.75 16.55 -23.28
CA SER A 292 18.15 17.69 -24.09
C SER A 292 17.26 18.88 -23.81
N THR A 293 17.73 20.08 -24.17
CA THR A 293 16.95 21.30 -23.96
C THR A 293 16.88 22.15 -25.23
N SER A 294 16.31 23.34 -25.11
CA SER A 294 16.39 24.39 -26.13
C SER A 294 17.68 25.21 -26.05
N ASN A 295 18.57 24.94 -25.08
CA ASN A 295 19.83 25.66 -24.93
C ASN A 295 20.76 25.46 -26.12
N GLU A 296 20.72 24.29 -26.76
CA GLU A 296 21.50 23.94 -27.94
C GLU A 296 21.15 24.86 -29.12
N GLY A 297 19.87 25.19 -29.28
CA GLY A 297 19.42 26.18 -30.26
C GLY A 297 19.79 27.60 -29.85
N ALA A 298 19.66 27.93 -28.56
CA ALA A 298 20.04 29.25 -28.04
C ALA A 298 21.55 29.51 -28.12
N ALA A 299 22.39 28.48 -28.00
CA ALA A 299 23.85 28.57 -28.15
C ALA A 299 24.25 29.12 -29.53
N LEU A 300 23.50 28.78 -30.59
CA LEU A 300 23.69 29.36 -31.91
C LEU A 300 23.39 30.88 -31.90
N MET A 301 22.33 31.31 -31.20
CA MET A 301 21.97 32.72 -31.09
C MET A 301 22.87 33.51 -30.13
N ASN A 302 23.58 32.84 -29.23
CA ASN A 302 24.54 33.45 -28.31
C ASN A 302 25.98 33.42 -28.86
N ASN A 303 26.20 33.01 -30.10
CA ASN A 303 27.51 33.03 -30.72
C ASN A 303 27.86 34.46 -31.18
N SER A 304 28.86 35.06 -30.54
CA SER A 304 29.35 36.42 -30.84
C SER A 304 29.91 36.59 -32.26
N GLY A 305 30.26 35.49 -32.95
CA GLY A 305 30.59 35.51 -34.37
C GLY A 305 29.38 35.74 -35.30
N ILE A 306 28.15 35.61 -34.79
CA ILE A 306 26.89 35.83 -35.52
C ILE A 306 26.28 37.18 -35.17
N SER A 307 26.21 37.53 -33.88
CA SER A 307 25.63 38.80 -33.42
C SER A 307 26.19 39.22 -32.06
N ASP A 308 26.27 40.53 -31.82
CA ASP A 308 26.52 41.10 -30.49
C ASP A 308 25.28 41.04 -29.57
N ILE A 309 24.11 40.71 -30.13
CA ILE A 309 22.86 40.58 -29.37
C ILE A 309 22.78 39.16 -28.82
N LEU A 310 22.98 39.00 -27.52
CA LEU A 310 22.85 37.72 -26.83
C LEU A 310 21.45 37.61 -26.23
N ILE A 311 20.79 36.48 -26.43
CA ILE A 311 19.45 36.22 -25.90
C ILE A 311 19.48 35.52 -24.54
N GLY A 312 20.62 34.92 -24.16
CA GLY A 312 20.76 34.10 -22.96
C GLY A 312 20.30 32.65 -23.17
N PHE A 313 20.25 31.86 -22.09
CA PHE A 313 19.89 30.44 -22.16
C PHE A 313 18.49 30.21 -21.57
N PRO A 314 17.59 29.58 -22.34
CA PRO A 314 16.19 29.43 -21.93
C PRO A 314 15.98 28.33 -20.89
N VAL A 315 16.98 27.47 -20.62
CA VAL A 315 16.92 26.47 -19.55
C VAL A 315 18.12 26.60 -18.62
N MET A 316 17.88 26.64 -17.31
CA MET A 316 18.90 26.65 -16.27
C MET A 316 18.45 25.79 -15.09
N PHE A 317 19.36 25.47 -14.16
CA PHE A 317 18.96 24.93 -12.87
C PHE A 317 18.40 26.03 -11.96
N GLU A 318 17.51 25.66 -11.06
CA GLU A 318 17.06 26.45 -9.92
C GLU A 318 17.60 25.78 -8.65
N GLU A 319 18.33 26.54 -7.81
CA GLU A 319 19.01 25.99 -6.63
C GLU A 319 18.04 25.57 -5.52
N ASN A 320 16.85 26.17 -5.49
CA ASN A 320 15.80 25.86 -4.52
C ASN A 320 14.63 25.15 -5.22
N GLY A 321 14.88 23.90 -5.62
CA GLY A 321 13.89 22.99 -6.16
C GLY A 321 12.86 22.53 -5.13
N PHE A 322 11.99 21.60 -5.53
CA PHE A 322 11.09 20.92 -4.59
C PHE A 322 11.90 19.97 -3.70
N LYS A 323 12.89 19.30 -4.29
CA LYS A 323 14.02 18.69 -3.58
C LYS A 323 15.30 19.14 -4.28
N GLY A 324 16.30 19.57 -3.50
CA GLY A 324 17.59 20.01 -4.05
C GLY A 324 17.44 21.00 -5.21
N LYS A 325 17.99 20.67 -6.38
CA LYS A 325 17.90 21.48 -7.61
C LYS A 325 16.75 21.06 -8.51
N ALA A 326 16.17 22.03 -9.23
CA ALA A 326 15.12 21.81 -10.23
C ALA A 326 15.52 22.34 -11.61
N ALA A 327 14.77 22.02 -12.66
CA ALA A 327 14.94 22.60 -14.00
C ALA A 327 14.00 23.81 -14.20
N LYS A 328 14.56 24.95 -14.60
CA LYS A 328 13.85 26.21 -14.86
C LYS A 328 13.90 26.57 -16.33
N LEU A 329 12.73 26.56 -16.96
CA LEU A 329 12.51 26.85 -18.36
C LEU A 329 11.91 28.26 -18.47
N THR A 330 12.52 29.12 -19.28
CA THR A 330 12.12 30.52 -19.47
C THR A 330 11.94 30.83 -20.94
N THR A 331 10.82 31.46 -21.29
CA THR A 331 10.61 31.99 -22.64
C THR A 331 11.39 33.29 -22.82
N LEU A 332 12.38 33.26 -23.70
CA LEU A 332 13.26 34.39 -24.00
C LEU A 332 12.74 35.21 -25.17
N TYR A 333 13.06 36.50 -25.15
CA TYR A 333 12.77 37.41 -26.25
C TYR A 333 13.96 37.46 -27.22
N SER A 334 13.71 37.11 -28.48
CA SER A 334 14.75 36.99 -29.52
C SER A 334 14.46 37.83 -30.76
N LYS A 335 13.37 38.62 -30.78
CA LYS A 335 12.97 39.46 -31.93
C LYS A 335 14.08 40.40 -32.43
N ASN A 336 14.89 40.94 -31.52
CA ASN A 336 15.97 41.87 -31.87
C ASN A 336 17.21 41.17 -32.44
N HIS A 337 17.33 39.84 -32.29
CA HIS A 337 18.42 39.05 -32.87
C HIS A 337 18.27 38.98 -34.41
N PRO A 338 19.33 38.79 -35.21
CA PRO A 338 19.22 38.53 -36.65
C PRO A 338 18.28 37.37 -37.03
N PHE A 339 18.14 36.36 -36.17
CA PHE A 339 17.16 35.27 -36.34
C PHE A 339 15.76 35.59 -35.82
N GLY A 340 15.55 36.77 -35.22
CA GLY A 340 14.29 37.19 -34.61
C GLY A 340 13.13 37.35 -35.59
N GLY A 341 13.41 37.56 -36.88
CA GLY A 341 12.38 37.53 -37.93
C GLY A 341 11.85 36.13 -38.23
N ILE A 342 12.55 35.07 -37.78
CA ILE A 342 12.14 33.67 -37.91
C ILE A 342 11.59 33.17 -36.57
N ALA A 343 12.32 33.46 -35.48
CA ALA A 343 12.00 33.05 -34.13
C ALA A 343 12.06 34.28 -33.20
N PRO A 344 10.98 35.07 -33.10
CA PRO A 344 10.95 36.27 -32.27
C PRO A 344 10.92 36.00 -30.76
N ILE A 345 10.61 34.75 -30.39
CA ILE A 345 10.81 34.22 -29.04
C ILE A 345 11.50 32.86 -29.13
N THR A 346 12.15 32.47 -28.03
CA THR A 346 12.73 31.13 -27.82
C THR A 346 12.18 30.57 -26.51
N SER A 347 11.24 29.62 -26.58
CA SER A 347 10.68 28.98 -25.38
C SER A 347 11.71 28.06 -24.71
N GLY A 348 11.77 28.10 -23.38
CA GLY A 348 12.48 27.10 -22.60
C GLY A 348 11.81 25.74 -22.78
N SER A 349 12.57 24.77 -23.25
CA SER A 349 12.09 23.41 -23.51
C SER A 349 13.04 22.40 -22.90
N LEU A 350 12.48 21.38 -22.25
CA LEU A 350 13.21 20.24 -21.68
C LEU A 350 12.52 18.98 -22.20
N PHE A 351 13.29 18.04 -22.73
CA PHE A 351 12.72 16.83 -23.29
C PHE A 351 13.65 15.64 -23.22
N THR A 352 13.06 14.43 -23.22
CA THR A 352 13.84 13.22 -23.48
C THR A 352 14.10 13.10 -24.98
N GLY A 353 15.35 12.79 -25.36
CA GLY A 353 15.80 12.70 -26.74
C GLY A 353 17.07 13.52 -27.00
N GLN A 354 17.19 14.10 -28.19
CA GLN A 354 18.40 14.78 -28.64
C GLN A 354 18.07 16.09 -29.36
N PHE A 355 18.89 17.12 -29.17
CA PHE A 355 18.86 18.30 -30.04
C PHE A 355 19.93 18.17 -31.14
N LYS A 356 19.50 18.20 -32.41
CA LYS A 356 20.38 18.16 -33.59
C LYS A 356 20.05 19.31 -34.53
N THR A 357 20.82 20.38 -34.44
CA THR A 357 20.63 21.62 -35.21
C THR A 357 20.42 21.34 -36.70
N THR A 358 19.25 21.71 -37.21
CA THR A 358 18.87 21.59 -38.61
C THR A 358 17.81 22.64 -38.97
N PHE A 359 17.53 22.79 -40.26
CA PHE A 359 16.50 23.71 -40.77
C PHE A 359 15.40 22.93 -41.50
N PRO A 360 14.11 23.21 -41.25
CA PRO A 360 13.56 24.19 -40.29
C PRO A 360 13.83 23.84 -38.82
N ALA A 361 13.81 24.86 -37.95
CA ALA A 361 14.24 24.75 -36.54
C ALA A 361 13.50 23.66 -35.75
N LEU A 362 12.19 23.48 -36.00
CA LEU A 362 11.37 22.45 -35.32
C LEU A 362 11.81 21.02 -35.59
N LYS A 363 12.58 20.75 -36.65
CA LYS A 363 13.18 19.44 -36.88
C LYS A 363 14.41 19.18 -36.01
N SER A 364 14.91 20.18 -35.30
CA SER A 364 16.11 20.04 -34.47
C SER A 364 15.85 19.27 -33.19
N THR A 365 14.66 19.39 -32.61
CA THR A 365 14.27 18.57 -31.47
C THR A 365 13.91 17.17 -31.95
N LYS A 366 14.66 16.17 -31.50
CA LYS A 366 14.41 14.75 -31.74
C LYS A 366 13.91 14.14 -30.45
N PHE A 367 12.63 13.86 -30.38
CA PHE A 367 11.98 13.45 -29.14
C PHE A 367 12.02 11.95 -28.94
N GLY A 368 12.19 11.53 -27.69
CA GLY A 368 12.02 10.16 -27.25
C GLY A 368 13.30 9.37 -27.10
N ILE A 369 13.32 8.54 -26.05
CA ILE A 369 14.33 7.50 -25.80
C ILE A 369 13.69 6.11 -25.94
N PRO A 370 14.44 5.05 -26.24
CA PRO A 370 13.90 3.69 -26.30
C PRO A 370 13.14 3.32 -25.02
N TYR A 371 11.98 2.67 -25.17
CA TYR A 371 11.14 2.26 -24.05
C TYR A 371 10.49 0.91 -24.34
N THR A 372 10.53 0.00 -23.36
CA THR A 372 10.19 -1.43 -23.54
C THR A 372 9.05 -1.92 -22.65
N LYS A 373 8.40 -1.00 -21.95
CA LYS A 373 7.39 -1.27 -20.92
C LYS A 373 6.06 -0.62 -21.33
N ASN A 374 4.96 -1.07 -20.74
CA ASN A 374 3.65 -0.43 -20.93
C ASN A 374 3.54 0.76 -19.96
N PRO A 375 3.51 2.03 -20.42
CA PRO A 375 3.51 3.16 -19.49
C PRO A 375 2.15 3.31 -18.80
N ILE A 376 2.18 3.55 -17.49
CA ILE A 376 0.99 3.64 -16.64
C ILE A 376 0.77 5.08 -16.18
N LEU A 377 1.78 5.70 -15.56
CA LEU A 377 1.69 7.01 -14.92
C LEU A 377 2.88 7.89 -15.30
N PHE A 378 2.64 9.18 -15.49
CA PHE A 378 3.65 10.23 -15.48
C PHE A 378 3.41 11.17 -14.31
N LYS A 379 4.40 11.27 -13.42
CA LYS A 379 4.35 12.04 -12.17
C LYS A 379 5.43 13.11 -12.16
N GLY A 380 5.21 14.13 -11.35
CA GLY A 380 6.21 15.16 -11.05
C GLY A 380 5.62 16.33 -10.29
N VAL A 381 6.41 17.38 -10.11
CA VAL A 381 5.96 18.64 -9.53
C VAL A 381 6.37 19.81 -10.41
N TYR A 382 5.58 20.88 -10.37
CA TYR A 382 5.88 22.10 -11.14
C TYR A 382 5.40 23.37 -10.46
N LYS A 383 6.00 24.48 -10.89
CA LYS A 383 5.53 25.87 -10.69
C LYS A 383 5.44 26.55 -12.04
N TYR A 384 4.48 27.46 -12.19
CA TYR A 384 4.36 28.23 -13.41
C TYR A 384 3.95 29.68 -13.16
N LYS A 385 4.63 30.60 -13.83
CA LYS A 385 4.27 32.01 -13.89
C LYS A 385 4.31 32.48 -15.34
N ALA A 386 3.21 33.03 -15.83
CA ALA A 386 3.16 33.56 -17.19
C ALA A 386 3.93 34.89 -17.27
N GLY A 387 4.53 35.16 -18.42
CA GLY A 387 5.07 36.47 -18.75
C GLY A 387 3.97 37.49 -19.09
N ASP A 388 4.30 38.77 -19.07
CA ASP A 388 3.34 39.85 -19.36
C ASP A 388 3.27 40.21 -20.85
N ASN A 389 4.37 40.07 -21.60
CA ASN A 389 4.43 40.42 -23.02
C ASN A 389 4.20 39.18 -23.90
N TYR A 390 2.94 38.91 -24.23
CA TYR A 390 2.59 37.85 -25.19
C TYR A 390 2.91 38.28 -26.62
N VAL A 391 3.73 37.47 -27.30
CA VAL A 391 4.23 37.66 -28.66
C VAL A 391 3.59 36.62 -29.59
N ASP A 392 3.08 37.05 -30.75
CA ASP A 392 2.68 36.15 -31.84
C ASP A 392 3.64 36.30 -33.03
N GLY A 393 4.61 35.39 -33.11
CA GLY A 393 5.60 35.34 -34.18
C GLY A 393 5.08 34.89 -35.54
N THR A 394 3.83 34.42 -35.64
CA THR A 394 3.21 34.02 -36.91
C THR A 394 2.66 35.20 -37.71
N LYS A 395 2.68 36.40 -37.13
CA LYS A 395 2.19 37.64 -37.74
C LYS A 395 3.32 38.39 -38.44
N ASN A 396 2.98 39.12 -39.50
CA ASN A 396 3.91 40.00 -40.20
C ASN A 396 3.28 41.41 -40.36
N PRO A 397 3.73 42.42 -39.60
CA PRO A 397 4.79 42.37 -38.58
C PRO A 397 4.40 41.53 -37.35
N VAL A 398 5.40 41.08 -36.60
CA VAL A 398 5.21 40.36 -35.31
C VAL A 398 4.37 41.22 -34.37
N GLU A 399 3.31 40.63 -33.80
CA GLU A 399 2.44 41.26 -32.80
C GLU A 399 2.94 40.97 -31.39
N GLU A 400 2.83 41.94 -30.48
CA GLU A 400 3.33 41.87 -29.10
C GLU A 400 2.35 42.56 -28.14
N ASN A 401 2.54 42.34 -26.83
CA ASN A 401 1.69 42.85 -25.76
C ASN A 401 0.21 42.48 -25.96
N LEU A 402 -0.03 41.31 -26.54
CA LEU A 402 -1.37 40.79 -26.72
C LEU A 402 -1.99 40.48 -25.35
N ASN A 403 -3.28 40.77 -25.18
CA ASN A 403 -4.02 40.45 -23.96
C ASN A 403 -4.39 38.96 -23.92
N ILE A 404 -3.37 38.11 -23.97
CA ILE A 404 -3.44 36.65 -23.93
C ILE A 404 -2.54 36.22 -22.79
N LYS A 405 -3.08 35.43 -21.87
CA LYS A 405 -2.29 34.84 -20.79
C LYS A 405 -1.66 33.55 -21.30
N ASP A 406 -0.35 33.46 -21.18
CA ASP A 406 0.40 32.27 -21.58
C ASP A 406 0.18 31.11 -20.61
N GLU A 407 0.41 29.90 -21.09
CA GLU A 407 0.33 28.65 -20.34
C GLU A 407 1.60 27.84 -20.56
N CYS A 408 1.98 26.99 -19.61
CA CYS A 408 3.02 25.99 -19.85
C CYS A 408 2.46 24.76 -20.56
N ALA A 409 3.36 23.89 -21.03
CA ALA A 409 3.02 22.55 -21.47
C ALA A 409 3.93 21.52 -20.82
N ILE A 410 3.35 20.42 -20.33
CA ILE A 410 4.05 19.24 -19.83
C ILE A 410 3.32 18.01 -20.37
N GLN A 411 4.05 17.11 -21.04
CA GLN A 411 3.48 15.86 -21.53
C GLN A 411 4.52 14.73 -21.61
N ALA A 412 4.03 13.50 -21.60
CA ALA A 412 4.77 12.31 -21.98
C ALA A 412 4.01 11.54 -23.08
N VAL A 413 4.72 11.15 -24.13
CA VAL A 413 4.17 10.51 -25.33
C VAL A 413 4.89 9.19 -25.56
N LEU A 414 4.14 8.10 -25.59
CA LEU A 414 4.61 6.83 -26.11
C LEU A 414 4.29 6.75 -27.60
N TYR A 415 5.26 6.38 -28.43
CA TYR A 415 5.05 6.22 -29.86
C TYR A 415 5.86 5.04 -30.44
N GLU A 416 5.38 4.47 -31.54
CA GLU A 416 6.05 3.37 -32.26
C GLU A 416 7.37 3.87 -32.85
N ALA A 417 8.48 3.18 -32.56
CA ALA A 417 9.83 3.60 -32.94
C ALA A 417 10.20 3.27 -34.39
N VAL A 418 9.37 2.49 -35.09
CA VAL A 418 9.57 2.09 -36.47
C VAL A 418 8.27 2.17 -37.26
N ASP A 419 8.37 2.47 -38.55
CA ASP A 419 7.25 2.45 -39.46
C ASP A 419 6.95 1.03 -39.99
N GLU A 420 5.91 0.92 -40.85
CA GLU A 420 5.50 -0.35 -41.46
C GLU A 420 6.60 -1.03 -42.30
N ASN A 421 7.63 -0.30 -42.71
CA ASN A 421 8.77 -0.81 -43.47
C ASN A 421 10.00 -1.08 -42.59
N GLY A 422 9.88 -0.96 -41.27
CA GLY A 422 10.97 -1.14 -40.32
C GLY A 422 11.97 0.01 -40.28
N LYS A 423 11.62 1.18 -40.81
CA LYS A 423 12.48 2.38 -40.73
C LYS A 423 12.24 3.12 -39.43
N GLU A 424 13.31 3.60 -38.81
CA GLU A 424 13.23 4.38 -37.57
C GLU A 424 12.32 5.61 -37.72
N VAL A 425 11.41 5.75 -36.77
CA VAL A 425 10.55 6.91 -36.55
C VAL A 425 11.13 7.71 -35.39
N ILE A 426 11.35 9.00 -35.63
CA ILE A 426 11.77 9.96 -34.62
C ILE A 426 10.87 11.18 -34.74
N LEU A 427 10.01 11.38 -33.75
CA LEU A 427 9.13 12.54 -33.70
C LEU A 427 9.92 13.81 -33.35
N THR A 428 9.43 14.95 -33.80
CA THR A 428 10.08 16.26 -33.67
C THR A 428 9.08 17.34 -33.26
N GLY A 429 9.55 18.58 -33.12
CA GLY A 429 8.67 19.72 -32.86
C GLY A 429 7.58 19.92 -33.92
N GLU A 430 7.72 19.34 -35.12
CA GLU A 430 6.71 19.45 -36.17
C GLU A 430 5.52 18.52 -35.97
N ASP A 431 5.72 17.34 -35.36
CA ASP A 431 4.77 16.24 -35.44
C ASP A 431 4.56 15.47 -34.13
N ILE A 432 5.23 15.81 -33.03
CA ILE A 432 5.02 15.15 -31.71
C ILE A 432 3.57 15.19 -31.23
N ASN A 433 2.81 16.21 -31.65
CA ASN A 433 1.42 16.41 -31.25
C ASN A 433 0.40 15.91 -32.29
N SER A 434 0.83 15.46 -33.47
CA SER A 434 -0.07 15.15 -34.60
C SER A 434 0.26 13.83 -35.31
N SER A 435 1.43 13.25 -35.05
CA SER A 435 1.88 12.03 -35.73
C SER A 435 0.98 10.82 -35.44
N GLN A 436 0.75 10.02 -36.48
CA GLN A 436 0.00 8.76 -36.42
C GLN A 436 0.72 7.64 -35.64
N TYR A 437 2.03 7.79 -35.40
CA TYR A 437 2.83 6.79 -34.66
C TYR A 437 2.65 6.89 -33.15
N ARG A 438 2.00 7.96 -32.65
CA ARG A 438 1.66 8.10 -31.24
C ARG A 438 0.70 6.98 -30.82
N VAL A 439 0.91 6.46 -29.61
CA VAL A 439 0.16 5.32 -29.06
C VAL A 439 -0.56 5.73 -27.79
N ALA A 440 0.15 6.36 -26.85
CA ALA A 440 -0.41 6.79 -25.57
C ALA A 440 0.14 8.15 -25.15
N LEU A 441 -0.65 8.89 -24.37
CA LEU A 441 -0.36 10.25 -23.95
C LEU A 441 -0.72 10.44 -22.48
N ALA A 442 0.22 11.00 -21.71
CA ALA A 442 -0.05 11.63 -20.42
C ALA A 442 0.25 13.13 -20.57
N GLN A 443 -0.77 13.98 -20.55
CA GLN A 443 -0.64 15.42 -20.80
C GLN A 443 -1.26 16.22 -19.66
N LEU A 444 -0.56 17.26 -19.21
CA LEU A 444 -1.08 18.21 -18.24
C LEU A 444 -2.24 19.00 -18.86
N GLU A 445 -3.43 18.90 -18.25
CA GLU A 445 -4.64 19.55 -18.78
C GLU A 445 -4.68 21.05 -18.50
N ASP A 446 -4.21 21.48 -17.33
CA ASP A 446 -4.20 22.87 -16.88
C ASP A 446 -2.76 23.39 -16.75
N GLY A 447 -2.32 24.16 -17.76
CA GLY A 447 -1.01 24.82 -17.80
C GLY A 447 -1.02 26.25 -17.25
N THR A 448 -2.08 26.67 -16.56
CA THR A 448 -2.17 28.03 -15.99
C THR A 448 -1.25 28.22 -14.79
N GLU A 449 -1.12 29.47 -14.33
CA GLU A 449 -0.21 29.84 -13.24
C GLU A 449 -0.42 29.01 -11.96
N LYS A 450 0.70 28.54 -11.41
CA LYS A 450 0.81 27.88 -10.10
C LYS A 450 1.95 28.54 -9.33
N ALA A 451 1.57 29.35 -8.33
CA ALA A 451 2.54 30.07 -7.50
C ALA A 451 3.34 29.12 -6.58
N GLU A 452 2.69 28.06 -6.10
CA GLU A 452 3.26 27.03 -5.24
C GLU A 452 3.53 25.75 -6.01
N TRP A 453 4.45 24.93 -5.50
CA TRP A 453 4.73 23.60 -6.05
C TRP A 453 3.46 22.78 -6.12
N THR A 454 3.10 22.36 -7.33
CA THR A 454 1.91 21.58 -7.62
C THR A 454 2.32 20.21 -8.12
N THR A 455 1.88 19.17 -7.44
CA THR A 455 2.10 17.78 -7.86
C THR A 455 1.13 17.40 -8.97
N PHE A 456 1.61 16.70 -9.98
CA PHE A 456 0.79 16.02 -10.97
C PHE A 456 1.04 14.51 -10.96
N ASN A 457 -0.01 13.75 -11.24
CA ASN A 457 0.01 12.30 -11.41
C ASN A 457 -0.98 11.96 -12.54
N ILE A 458 -0.47 11.85 -13.76
CA ILE A 458 -1.27 11.79 -14.97
C ILE A 458 -1.22 10.38 -15.54
N PRO A 459 -2.35 9.67 -15.66
CA PRO A 459 -2.37 8.36 -16.31
C PRO A 459 -2.14 8.49 -17.81
N PHE A 460 -1.40 7.55 -18.39
CA PHE A 460 -1.31 7.43 -19.84
C PHE A 460 -2.64 6.97 -20.41
N LYS A 461 -3.17 7.74 -21.37
CA LYS A 461 -4.39 7.42 -22.11
C LYS A 461 -4.01 6.99 -23.52
N TYR A 462 -4.51 5.84 -23.95
CA TYR A 462 -4.33 5.37 -25.33
C TYR A 462 -5.09 6.24 -26.31
N LEU A 463 -4.47 6.53 -27.44
CA LEU A 463 -5.14 7.18 -28.56
C LEU A 463 -6.13 6.21 -29.22
N GLU A 464 -7.13 6.76 -29.92
CA GLU A 464 -8.16 5.96 -30.57
C GLU A 464 -7.54 4.90 -31.51
N GLY A 465 -7.95 3.65 -31.32
CA GLY A 465 -7.46 2.51 -32.11
C GLY A 465 -6.01 2.08 -31.82
N LYS A 466 -5.36 2.64 -30.79
CA LYS A 466 -3.99 2.29 -30.39
C LYS A 466 -3.98 1.52 -29.08
N THR A 467 -3.03 0.59 -28.95
CA THR A 467 -2.76 -0.18 -27.73
C THR A 467 -1.27 -0.50 -27.66
N TYR A 468 -0.76 -0.78 -26.46
CA TYR A 468 0.59 -1.33 -26.33
C TYR A 468 0.61 -2.80 -26.74
N GLU A 469 1.53 -3.15 -27.64
CA GLU A 469 1.76 -4.50 -28.13
C GLU A 469 3.18 -4.95 -27.79
N LYS A 470 3.28 -6.04 -27.02
CA LYS A 470 4.56 -6.65 -26.63
C LYS A 470 5.34 -7.12 -27.87
N GLY A 471 6.61 -6.74 -27.96
CA GLY A 471 7.51 -7.12 -29.05
C GLY A 471 7.65 -6.08 -30.16
N LYS A 472 6.80 -5.03 -30.19
CA LYS A 472 7.07 -3.82 -30.97
C LYS A 472 8.11 -2.95 -30.26
N GLU A 473 8.77 -2.09 -31.04
CA GLU A 473 9.71 -1.10 -30.55
C GLU A 473 9.00 0.23 -30.30
N TYR A 474 9.23 0.83 -29.13
CA TYR A 474 8.65 2.12 -28.77
C TYR A 474 9.72 3.10 -28.31
N LYS A 475 9.38 4.39 -28.42
CA LYS A 475 10.10 5.48 -27.78
C LYS A 475 9.16 6.23 -26.85
N LEU A 476 9.70 6.70 -25.73
CA LEU A 476 9.01 7.52 -24.74
C LEU A 476 9.60 8.93 -24.75
N ALA A 477 8.80 9.91 -25.10
CA ALA A 477 9.15 11.32 -25.13
C ALA A 477 8.48 12.06 -23.96
N ILE A 478 9.26 12.56 -23.00
CA ILE A 478 8.81 13.63 -22.09
C ILE A 478 9.12 14.95 -22.77
N VAL A 479 8.17 15.90 -22.80
CA VAL A 479 8.33 17.22 -23.42
C VAL A 479 7.69 18.28 -22.53
N CYS A 480 8.50 19.25 -22.12
CA CYS A 480 8.08 20.40 -21.33
C CYS A 480 8.40 21.69 -22.09
N SER A 481 7.53 22.70 -21.97
CA SER A 481 7.73 24.03 -22.54
C SER A 481 7.22 25.12 -21.59
N SER A 482 7.98 26.21 -21.46
CA SER A 482 7.57 27.42 -20.72
C SER A 482 6.46 28.23 -21.41
N SER A 483 6.24 27.99 -22.71
CA SER A 483 5.11 28.52 -23.48
C SER A 483 4.46 27.42 -24.29
N LYS A 484 3.16 27.23 -24.11
CA LYS A 484 2.36 26.12 -24.67
C LYS A 484 2.42 26.06 -26.20
N ASP A 485 2.40 27.22 -26.84
CA ASP A 485 2.50 27.39 -28.30
C ASP A 485 3.90 27.90 -28.74
N GLY A 486 4.93 27.68 -27.92
CA GLY A 486 6.30 28.12 -28.18
C GLY A 486 6.90 27.53 -29.45
N ASP A 487 6.47 26.32 -29.84
CA ASP A 487 6.80 25.66 -31.11
C ASP A 487 6.28 26.44 -32.34
N LYS A 488 5.23 27.25 -32.17
CA LYS A 488 4.70 28.16 -33.19
C LYS A 488 5.26 29.57 -33.06
N PHE A 489 6.29 29.76 -32.23
CA PHE A 489 6.84 31.06 -31.85
C PHE A 489 5.77 31.99 -31.23
N LYS A 490 4.85 31.42 -30.44
CA LYS A 490 3.85 32.16 -29.66
C LYS A 490 4.03 31.90 -28.17
N GLY A 491 3.91 32.95 -27.37
CA GLY A 491 4.10 32.84 -25.94
C GLY A 491 4.46 34.17 -25.32
N ALA A 492 4.45 34.22 -23.99
CA ALA A 492 4.83 35.42 -23.27
C ALA A 492 6.29 35.42 -22.86
N VAL A 493 6.97 36.53 -23.14
CA VAL A 493 8.35 36.77 -22.71
C VAL A 493 8.41 36.72 -21.19
N ASN A 494 9.39 35.97 -20.67
CA ASN A 494 9.56 35.67 -19.24
C ASN A 494 8.47 34.79 -18.63
N SER A 495 7.70 34.03 -19.43
CA SER A 495 7.00 32.86 -18.90
C SER A 495 8.02 31.87 -18.33
N ILE A 496 7.83 31.47 -17.07
CA ILE A 496 8.75 30.61 -16.33
C ILE A 496 8.00 29.36 -15.88
N LEU A 497 8.46 28.21 -16.37
CA LEU A 497 8.09 26.88 -15.89
C LEU A 497 9.26 26.30 -15.10
N THR A 498 9.05 25.96 -13.83
CA THR A 498 10.02 25.19 -13.05
C THR A 498 9.46 23.79 -12.82
N VAL A 499 10.24 22.74 -13.12
CA VAL A 499 9.83 21.34 -12.99
C VAL A 499 10.83 20.56 -12.15
N ASP A 500 10.34 19.56 -11.41
CA ASP A 500 11.14 18.73 -10.53
C ASP A 500 10.56 17.31 -10.34
N GLU A 501 11.41 16.38 -9.90
CA GLU A 501 11.07 15.01 -9.48
C GLU A 501 10.17 14.23 -10.47
N PHE A 502 10.54 14.19 -11.74
CA PHE A 502 9.79 13.46 -12.76
C PHE A 502 9.94 11.95 -12.61
N GLU A 503 8.82 11.22 -12.72
CA GLU A 503 8.77 9.77 -12.68
C GLU A 503 7.82 9.23 -13.74
N VAL A 504 8.26 8.23 -14.51
CA VAL A 504 7.39 7.43 -15.39
C VAL A 504 7.37 6.00 -14.89
N VAL A 505 6.18 5.52 -14.54
CA VAL A 505 5.95 4.15 -14.06
C VAL A 505 5.43 3.30 -15.22
N GLY A 506 6.06 2.16 -15.45
CA GLY A 506 5.64 1.19 -16.48
C GLY A 506 5.41 -0.22 -15.95
N GLU A 507 4.53 -0.96 -16.63
CA GLU A 507 4.24 -2.39 -16.43
C GLU A 507 5.28 -3.30 -17.09
#